data_AF-A0A8T5IQ91-F1
#
_entry.id   AF-A0A8T5IQ91-F1
#
_cell.length_a   1.000
_cell.length_b   1.000
_cell.length_c   1.000
_cell.angle_alpha   90.00
_cell.angle_beta   90.00
_cell.angle_gamma   90.00
#
_symmetry.space_group_name_H-M   'P 1'
#
loop_
_entity.id
_entity.type
_entity.pdbx_description
1 polymer ?
#
loop_
_entity_poly.entity_id
_entity_poly.type
_entity_poly.pdbx_seq_one_letter_code
_entity_poly.pdbx_strand_id
1 'polypeptide(L)'
;MKNIMKFDLVLIGISLVALIFVVGYVSPLVIAPIDDYESSDGDVLFEIEKADVLMIDDNADFSSPDEYGVEDGLKIRLEPGEYYWMAVGVLGSEVRTLKINSVVNLELVKIGDGFGVVNGGNVRLNVDVYDGDELVDNVKLGVGDVSETDGDKIVGGAE
;
A
#
# COMPACT_ATOMS: atom_id res chain seq x y z
N MET A 1 36.49 50.77 -9.33
CA MET A 1 35.06 50.49 -9.60
C MET A 1 34.84 49.25 -10.47
N LYS A 2 35.40 49.17 -11.69
CA LYS A 2 35.13 48.04 -12.61
C LYS A 2 35.48 46.65 -12.07
N ASN A 3 36.53 46.54 -11.24
CA ASN A 3 36.91 45.27 -10.62
C ASN A 3 36.02 44.90 -9.43
N ILE A 4 35.54 45.88 -8.66
CA ILE A 4 34.62 45.67 -7.52
C ILE A 4 33.29 45.11 -8.02
N MET A 5 32.72 45.70 -9.08
CA MET A 5 31.49 45.19 -9.69
C MET A 5 31.63 43.75 -10.23
N LYS A 6 32.81 43.34 -10.69
CA LYS A 6 33.06 41.95 -11.13
C LYS A 6 33.07 40.99 -9.95
N PHE A 7 33.70 41.37 -8.85
CA PHE A 7 33.71 40.57 -7.62
C PHE A 7 32.29 40.44 -7.05
N ASP A 8 31.54 41.53 -6.98
CA ASP A 8 30.15 41.52 -6.50
C ASP A 8 29.28 40.60 -7.37
N LEU A 9 29.43 40.67 -8.69
CA LEU A 9 28.65 39.85 -9.62
C LEU A 9 29.01 38.35 -9.51
N VAL A 10 30.28 38.02 -9.30
CA VAL A 10 30.71 36.64 -9.02
C VAL A 10 30.18 36.15 -7.67
N LEU A 11 30.24 36.98 -6.63
CA LEU A 11 29.74 36.66 -5.31
C LEU A 11 28.23 36.40 -5.33
N ILE A 12 27.48 37.27 -6.00
CA ILE A 12 26.03 37.12 -6.20
C ILE A 12 25.74 35.82 -6.96
N GLY A 13 26.46 35.55 -8.05
CA GLY A 13 26.31 34.32 -8.82
C GLY A 13 26.53 33.06 -7.98
N ILE A 14 27.61 33.02 -7.19
CA ILE A 14 27.90 31.89 -6.29
C ILE A 14 26.83 31.75 -5.20
N SER A 15 26.39 32.86 -4.61
CA SER A 15 25.35 32.84 -3.57
C SER A 15 24.01 32.34 -4.09
N LEU A 16 23.63 32.67 -5.34
CA LEU A 16 22.43 32.16 -5.99
C LEU A 16 22.52 30.66 -6.26
N VAL A 17 23.68 30.19 -6.75
CA VAL A 17 23.91 28.75 -6.96
C VAL A 17 23.88 28.00 -5.64
N ALA A 18 24.52 28.52 -4.60
CA ALA A 18 24.49 27.93 -3.26
C ALA A 18 23.07 27.87 -2.69
N LEU A 19 22.24 28.90 -2.93
CA LEU A 19 20.84 28.90 -2.52
C LEU A 19 20.04 27.77 -3.18
N ILE A 20 20.27 27.51 -4.47
CA ILE A 20 19.63 26.40 -5.20
C ILE A 20 20.02 25.05 -4.57
N PHE A 21 21.28 24.86 -4.19
CA PHE A 21 21.71 23.64 -3.49
C PHE A 21 21.10 23.48 -2.09
N VAL A 22 20.91 24.57 -1.36
CA VAL A 22 20.23 24.54 -0.04
C VAL A 22 18.75 24.17 -0.20
N VAL A 23 18.10 24.61 -1.28
CA VAL A 23 16.72 24.20 -1.64
C VAL A 23 16.67 22.74 -2.12
N GLY A 24 17.78 22.14 -2.56
CA GLY A 24 17.85 20.69 -2.83
C GLY A 24 17.59 19.80 -1.60
N TYR A 25 17.70 20.34 -0.38
CA TYR A 25 17.36 19.64 0.87
C TYR A 25 15.84 19.59 1.16
N VAL A 26 15.01 19.92 0.17
CA VAL A 26 13.54 20.04 0.27
C VAL A 26 12.83 18.81 -0.34
N SER A 27 13.56 17.83 -0.86
CA SER A 27 12.94 16.52 -1.17
C SER A 27 12.31 15.93 0.11
N PRO A 28 11.11 15.33 -0.01
CA PRO A 28 10.49 14.60 1.08
C PRO A 28 11.43 13.54 1.67
N LEU A 29 11.44 13.43 2.99
CA LEU A 29 12.14 12.37 3.69
C LEU A 29 11.17 11.21 3.91
N VAL A 30 11.35 10.14 3.16
CA VAL A 30 10.50 8.95 3.21
C VAL A 30 11.09 7.95 4.23
N ILE A 31 10.39 7.78 5.34
CA ILE A 31 10.82 6.95 6.49
C ILE A 31 10.22 5.54 6.38
N ALA A 32 8.91 5.44 6.18
CA ALA A 32 8.20 4.17 6.08
C ALA A 32 7.09 4.19 5.01
N PRO A 33 6.80 3.06 4.36
CA PRO A 33 7.57 1.81 4.41
C PRO A 33 8.96 1.95 3.77
N ILE A 34 9.83 0.97 4.02
CA ILE A 34 11.13 0.87 3.31
C ILE A 34 10.89 0.45 1.86
N ASP A 35 11.87 0.65 1.00
CA ASP A 35 11.81 0.15 -0.38
C ASP A 35 11.76 -1.39 -0.40
N ASP A 36 11.11 -1.97 -1.41
CA ASP A 36 10.81 -3.41 -1.53
C ASP A 36 10.09 -3.98 -0.28
N TYR A 37 9.26 -3.18 0.39
CA TYR A 37 8.48 -3.65 1.55
C TYR A 37 7.47 -4.71 1.15
N GLU A 38 7.36 -5.77 1.95
CA GLU A 38 6.44 -6.89 1.70
C GLU A 38 5.65 -7.23 2.96
N SER A 39 4.33 -7.37 2.83
CA SER A 39 3.42 -7.65 3.94
C SER A 39 2.24 -8.51 3.49
N SER A 40 1.70 -9.31 4.39
CA SER A 40 0.38 -9.94 4.20
C SER A 40 -0.76 -9.13 4.83
N ASP A 41 -0.41 -8.17 5.67
CA ASP A 41 -1.35 -7.18 6.19
C ASP A 41 -1.50 -6.04 5.18
N GLY A 42 -2.73 -5.78 4.74
CA GLY A 42 -3.04 -4.72 3.78
C GLY A 42 -3.05 -3.32 4.40
N ASP A 43 -2.99 -3.23 5.73
CA ASP A 43 -2.99 -1.98 6.47
C ASP A 43 -1.55 -1.43 6.59
N VAL A 44 -1.17 -0.47 5.74
CA VAL A 44 0.19 0.09 5.67
C VAL A 44 0.27 1.46 6.33
N LEU A 45 1.24 1.64 7.23
CA LEU A 45 1.58 2.92 7.84
C LEU A 45 2.63 3.64 7.00
N PHE A 46 2.34 4.88 6.61
CA PHE A 46 3.27 5.74 5.90
C PHE A 46 3.82 6.80 6.84
N GLU A 47 5.15 6.88 6.92
CA GLU A 47 5.87 7.89 7.69
C GLU A 47 6.73 8.72 6.73
N ILE A 48 6.35 9.97 6.54
CA ILE A 48 6.94 10.86 5.54
C ILE A 48 7.07 12.26 6.14
N GLU A 49 8.22 12.89 6.00
CA GLU A 49 8.41 14.30 6.34
C GLU A 49 8.52 15.16 5.08
N LYS A 50 8.04 16.41 5.16
CA LYS A 50 8.14 17.44 4.10
C LYS A 50 7.47 17.06 2.77
N ALA A 51 6.44 16.23 2.82
CA ALA A 51 5.53 16.01 1.70
C ALA A 51 4.15 16.56 2.01
N ASP A 52 3.45 16.94 0.96
CA ASP A 52 2.05 17.35 1.02
C ASP A 52 1.14 16.21 0.52
N VAL A 53 1.62 15.43 -0.45
CA VAL A 53 0.86 14.37 -1.12
C VAL A 53 1.68 13.07 -1.17
N LEU A 54 1.02 11.95 -0.92
CA LEU A 54 1.50 10.61 -1.19
C LEU A 54 0.79 10.10 -2.45
N MET A 55 1.55 9.63 -3.42
CA MET A 55 1.05 9.00 -4.63
C MET A 55 1.33 7.51 -4.58
N ILE A 56 0.31 6.70 -4.86
CA ILE A 56 0.40 5.24 -4.96
C ILE A 56 -0.23 4.83 -6.29
N ASP A 57 0.41 3.93 -7.02
CA ASP A 57 -0.11 3.39 -8.28
C ASP A 57 0.33 1.93 -8.46
N ASP A 58 -0.31 1.21 -9.39
CA ASP A 58 0.05 -0.15 -9.79
C ASP A 58 1.13 -0.19 -10.90
N ASN A 59 1.58 0.99 -11.35
CA ASN A 59 2.56 1.17 -12.41
C ASN A 59 3.59 2.25 -12.05
N ALA A 60 4.83 2.05 -12.51
CA ALA A 60 5.97 2.90 -12.14
C ALA A 60 5.93 4.30 -12.78
N ASP A 61 5.11 4.50 -13.80
CA ASP A 61 4.93 5.78 -14.50
C ASP A 61 3.85 6.67 -13.87
N PHE A 62 3.15 6.17 -12.84
CA PHE A 62 2.08 6.89 -12.15
C PHE A 62 1.04 7.44 -13.13
N SER A 63 0.56 6.58 -14.02
CA SER A 63 -0.39 6.92 -15.09
C SER A 63 -1.82 7.15 -14.58
N SER A 64 -2.18 6.55 -13.43
CA SER A 64 -3.47 6.67 -12.76
C SER A 64 -3.34 6.58 -11.24
N PRO A 65 -2.57 7.50 -10.61
CA PRO A 65 -2.20 7.36 -9.22
C PRO A 65 -3.36 7.74 -8.29
N ASP A 66 -3.48 7.00 -7.20
CA ASP A 66 -4.24 7.42 -6.03
C ASP A 66 -3.42 8.43 -5.24
N GLU A 67 -4.03 9.57 -4.91
CA GLU A 67 -3.40 10.67 -4.19
C GLU A 67 -4.00 10.81 -2.78
N TYR A 68 -3.12 10.89 -1.79
CA TYR A 68 -3.48 11.05 -0.38
C TYR A 68 -2.77 12.26 0.22
N GLY A 69 -3.47 13.05 1.02
CA GLY A 69 -2.83 14.09 1.81
C GLY A 69 -1.96 13.47 2.90
N VAL A 70 -0.72 13.95 3.04
CA VAL A 70 0.19 13.44 4.08
C VAL A 70 -0.16 14.06 5.43
N GLU A 71 -0.44 13.20 6.41
CA GLU A 71 -0.70 13.57 7.79
C GLU A 71 -0.02 12.59 8.76
N ASP A 72 0.14 13.01 10.02
CA ASP A 72 0.75 12.16 11.05
C ASP A 72 -0.08 10.90 11.29
N GLY A 73 0.57 9.74 11.26
CA GLY A 73 -0.10 8.44 11.39
C GLY A 73 -0.93 8.02 10.17
N LEU A 74 -0.64 8.53 8.97
CA LEU A 74 -1.33 8.15 7.74
C LEU A 74 -1.29 6.63 7.52
N LYS A 75 -2.47 6.01 7.58
CA LYS A 75 -2.63 4.57 7.40
C LYS A 75 -3.56 4.31 6.22
N ILE A 76 -3.06 3.58 5.23
CA ILE A 76 -3.79 3.27 4.00
C ILE A 76 -4.00 1.76 3.93
N ARG A 77 -5.25 1.37 3.65
CA ARG A 77 -5.60 -0.03 3.39
C ARG A 77 -5.45 -0.30 1.91
N LEU A 78 -4.54 -1.21 1.57
CA LEU A 78 -4.26 -1.66 0.21
C LEU A 78 -4.79 -3.09 0.03
N GLU A 79 -5.31 -3.35 -1.16
CA GLU A 79 -5.64 -4.72 -1.57
C GLU A 79 -4.36 -5.50 -1.90
N PRO A 80 -4.41 -6.85 -1.98
CA PRO A 80 -3.26 -7.63 -2.42
C PRO A 80 -2.78 -7.23 -3.84
N GLY A 81 -1.50 -6.95 -3.97
CA GLY A 81 -0.93 -6.41 -5.21
C GLY A 81 0.50 -5.91 -5.05
N GLU A 82 1.10 -5.51 -6.17
CA GLU A 82 2.38 -4.80 -6.21
C GLU A 82 2.11 -3.33 -6.51
N TYR A 83 2.74 -2.43 -5.76
CA TYR A 83 2.49 -1.01 -5.82
C TYR A 83 3.81 -0.24 -5.93
N TYR A 84 3.74 0.86 -6.67
CA TYR A 84 4.75 1.89 -6.76
C TYR A 84 4.25 3.12 -6.03
N TRP A 85 5.12 3.77 -5.26
CA TRP A 85 4.72 4.92 -4.49
C TRP A 85 5.84 5.94 -4.36
N MET A 86 5.45 7.20 -4.20
CA MET A 86 6.36 8.30 -3.93
C MET A 86 5.65 9.41 -3.17
N ALA A 87 6.43 10.15 -2.40
CA ALA A 87 5.96 11.34 -1.71
C ALA A 87 6.28 12.60 -2.52
N VAL A 88 5.37 13.55 -2.53
CA VAL A 88 5.47 14.80 -3.28
C VAL A 88 5.27 15.98 -2.35
N GLY A 89 6.29 16.85 -2.30
CA GLY A 89 6.22 18.19 -1.71
C GLY A 89 6.62 19.23 -2.76
N VAL A 90 7.61 20.07 -2.46
CA VAL A 90 8.21 20.96 -3.46
C VAL A 90 8.93 20.17 -4.57
N LEU A 91 9.51 19.03 -4.20
CA LEU A 91 10.11 18.04 -5.10
C LEU A 91 9.47 16.67 -4.79
N GLY A 92 9.60 15.73 -5.72
CA GLY A 92 9.29 14.33 -5.46
C GLY A 92 10.42 13.64 -4.70
N SER A 93 10.07 12.60 -3.93
CA SER A 93 11.02 11.61 -3.44
C SER A 93 11.45 10.66 -4.56
N GLU A 94 12.35 9.74 -4.23
CA GLU A 94 12.51 8.52 -5.00
C GLU A 94 11.19 7.72 -5.08
N VAL A 95 11.04 6.97 -6.17
CA VAL A 95 9.98 5.98 -6.34
C VAL A 95 10.40 4.71 -5.59
N ARG A 96 9.50 4.19 -4.76
CA ARG A 96 9.69 2.95 -4.01
C ARG A 96 8.62 1.93 -4.36
N THR A 97 8.89 0.68 -4.05
CA THR A 97 7.98 -0.45 -4.24
C THR A 97 7.45 -0.94 -2.89
N LEU A 98 6.23 -1.47 -2.91
CA LEU A 98 5.71 -2.31 -1.83
C LEU A 98 4.81 -3.41 -2.40
N LYS A 99 4.66 -4.50 -1.65
CA LYS A 99 3.86 -5.66 -2.04
C LYS A 99 2.96 -6.12 -0.90
N ILE A 100 1.68 -6.27 -1.19
CA ILE A 100 0.71 -6.92 -0.31
C ILE A 100 0.43 -8.33 -0.83
N ASN A 101 0.86 -9.33 -0.07
CA ASN A 101 0.68 -10.74 -0.40
C ASN A 101 -0.76 -11.18 -0.18
N SER A 102 -1.31 -11.88 -1.17
CA SER A 102 -2.59 -12.58 -1.02
C SER A 102 -2.45 -13.74 -0.04
N VAL A 103 -3.37 -13.81 0.92
CA VAL A 103 -3.48 -14.87 1.92
C VAL A 103 -4.89 -15.44 1.85
N VAL A 104 -4.95 -16.71 1.44
CA VAL A 104 -6.16 -17.55 1.53
C VAL A 104 -6.13 -18.24 2.88
N ASN A 105 -7.13 -17.99 3.72
CA ASN A 105 -7.28 -18.65 5.01
C ASN A 105 -8.76 -18.92 5.27
N LEU A 106 -9.13 -20.19 5.36
CA LEU A 106 -10.47 -20.65 5.64
C LEU A 106 -10.46 -21.37 6.98
N GLU A 107 -11.22 -20.86 7.94
CA GLU A 107 -11.27 -21.42 9.29
C GLU A 107 -12.65 -22.01 9.57
N LEU A 108 -12.69 -23.06 10.38
CA LEU A 108 -13.94 -23.66 10.86
C LEU A 108 -14.28 -23.08 12.22
N VAL A 109 -15.50 -22.57 12.35
CA VAL A 109 -16.03 -22.01 13.60
C VAL A 109 -17.23 -22.81 14.05
N LYS A 110 -17.36 -23.04 15.36
CA LYS A 110 -18.55 -23.71 15.90
C LYS A 110 -19.72 -22.74 15.97
N ILE A 111 -20.86 -23.08 15.36
CA ILE A 111 -22.07 -22.26 15.38
C ILE A 111 -23.24 -23.14 15.85
N GLY A 112 -23.81 -22.81 17.01
CA GLY A 112 -24.83 -23.65 17.65
C GLY A 112 -24.31 -25.08 17.90
N ASP A 113 -25.03 -26.06 17.34
CA ASP A 113 -24.66 -27.48 17.40
C ASP A 113 -23.83 -27.95 16.18
N GLY A 114 -23.60 -27.08 15.19
CA GLY A 114 -22.87 -27.36 13.95
C GLY A 114 -21.55 -26.60 13.78
N PHE A 115 -21.00 -26.64 12.57
CA PHE A 115 -19.82 -25.87 12.16
C PHE A 115 -20.18 -24.92 11.02
N GLY A 116 -19.60 -23.73 11.04
CA GLY A 116 -19.57 -22.80 9.92
C GLY A 116 -18.15 -22.56 9.46
N VAL A 117 -18.03 -21.83 8.36
CA VAL A 117 -16.78 -21.44 7.73
C VAL A 117 -16.60 -19.93 7.82
N VAL A 118 -15.38 -19.49 8.09
CA VAL A 118 -15.02 -18.07 8.08
C VAL A 118 -13.81 -17.84 7.18
N ASN A 119 -13.85 -16.76 6.41
CA ASN A 119 -12.69 -16.30 5.65
C ASN A 119 -11.78 -15.44 6.54
N GLY A 120 -10.74 -16.05 7.09
CA GLY A 120 -9.70 -15.38 7.87
C GLY A 120 -8.55 -14.83 7.01
N GLY A 121 -8.67 -14.84 5.68
CA GLY A 121 -7.67 -14.36 4.73
C GLY A 121 -7.79 -12.87 4.47
N ASN A 122 -7.07 -12.38 3.44
CA ASN A 122 -7.19 -11.00 2.96
C ASN A 122 -7.73 -10.90 1.53
N VAL A 123 -8.14 -12.02 0.94
CA VAL A 123 -8.83 -12.10 -0.35
C VAL A 123 -10.20 -12.73 -0.21
N ARG A 124 -11.09 -12.45 -1.15
CA ARG A 124 -12.39 -13.12 -1.25
C ARG A 124 -12.21 -14.59 -1.60
N LEU A 125 -13.08 -15.43 -1.06
CA LEU A 125 -13.06 -16.87 -1.30
C LEU A 125 -14.34 -17.33 -2.00
N ASN A 126 -14.16 -18.24 -2.95
CA ASN A 126 -15.21 -19.13 -3.41
C ASN A 126 -15.07 -20.44 -2.63
N VAL A 127 -16.13 -20.85 -1.95
CA VAL A 127 -16.16 -22.04 -1.10
C VAL A 127 -17.15 -23.05 -1.67
N ASP A 128 -16.63 -24.20 -2.05
CA ASP A 128 -17.41 -25.36 -2.49
C ASP A 128 -17.71 -26.27 -1.30
N VAL A 129 -19.00 -26.58 -1.11
CA VAL A 129 -19.50 -27.45 -0.04
C VAL A 129 -19.98 -28.75 -0.65
N TYR A 130 -19.51 -29.87 -0.12
CA TYR A 130 -19.83 -31.21 -0.57
C TYR A 130 -20.55 -32.02 0.52
N ASP A 131 -21.39 -32.97 0.08
CA ASP A 131 -21.88 -34.10 0.87
C ASP A 131 -21.35 -35.39 0.21
N GLY A 132 -20.29 -35.96 0.78
CA GLY A 132 -19.47 -36.97 0.16
C GLY A 132 -18.72 -36.44 -1.07
N ASP A 133 -19.14 -36.88 -2.26
CA ASP A 133 -18.56 -36.49 -3.55
C ASP A 133 -19.48 -35.55 -4.36
N GLU A 134 -20.70 -35.27 -3.88
CA GLU A 134 -21.66 -34.40 -4.55
C GLU A 134 -21.47 -32.94 -4.09
N LEU A 135 -21.30 -32.01 -5.04
CA LEU A 135 -21.29 -30.58 -4.74
C LEU A 135 -22.72 -30.14 -4.42
N VAL A 136 -22.96 -29.73 -3.17
CA VAL A 136 -24.29 -29.37 -2.68
C VAL A 136 -24.49 -27.86 -2.56
N ASP A 137 -23.41 -27.08 -2.42
CA ASP A 137 -23.50 -25.63 -2.34
C ASP A 137 -22.21 -24.92 -2.83
N ASN A 138 -22.33 -23.65 -3.21
CA ASN A 138 -21.22 -22.76 -3.52
C ASN A 138 -21.45 -21.40 -2.87
N VAL A 139 -20.57 -21.03 -1.95
CA VAL A 139 -20.68 -19.83 -1.12
C VAL A 139 -19.55 -18.87 -1.44
N LYS A 140 -19.88 -17.60 -1.67
CA LYS A 140 -18.89 -16.52 -1.76
C LYS A 140 -18.70 -15.89 -0.40
N LEU A 141 -17.47 -15.89 0.12
CA LEU A 141 -17.12 -15.30 1.40
C LEU A 141 -16.21 -14.09 1.21
N GLY A 142 -16.68 -12.91 1.62
CA GLY A 142 -15.84 -11.75 1.84
C GLY A 142 -14.90 -11.95 3.03
N VAL A 143 -13.92 -11.06 3.19
CA VAL A 143 -12.96 -11.12 4.29
C VAL A 143 -13.69 -10.90 5.62
N GLY A 144 -13.56 -11.85 6.55
CA GLY A 144 -14.25 -11.86 7.84
C GLY A 144 -15.69 -12.39 7.80
N ASP A 145 -16.24 -12.70 6.62
CA ASP A 145 -17.59 -13.24 6.50
C ASP A 145 -17.65 -14.67 7.03
N VAL A 146 -18.79 -15.00 7.64
CA VAL A 146 -19.09 -16.32 8.19
C VAL A 146 -20.30 -16.90 7.46
N SER A 147 -20.24 -18.18 7.09
CA SER A 147 -21.40 -18.93 6.60
C SER A 147 -21.58 -20.21 7.39
N GLU A 148 -22.83 -20.49 7.76
CA GLU A 148 -23.25 -21.82 8.21
C GLU A 148 -23.31 -22.75 6.99
N THR A 149 -22.78 -23.96 7.09
CA THR A 149 -22.78 -24.96 6.01
C THR A 149 -22.96 -26.35 6.59
N ASP A 150 -23.86 -27.15 6.02
CA ASP A 150 -24.20 -28.48 6.54
C ASP A 150 -23.44 -29.64 5.84
N GLY A 151 -22.46 -29.34 4.98
CA GLY A 151 -21.67 -30.35 4.25
C GLY A 151 -20.56 -31.01 5.08
N ASP A 152 -20.12 -32.19 4.65
CA ASP A 152 -19.06 -32.96 5.31
C ASP A 152 -17.65 -32.62 4.81
N LYS A 153 -17.56 -31.97 3.65
CA LYS A 153 -16.30 -31.52 3.05
C LYS A 153 -16.44 -30.12 2.46
N ILE A 154 -15.45 -29.29 2.76
CA ILE A 154 -15.40 -27.88 2.39
C ILE A 154 -14.06 -27.61 1.69
N VAL A 155 -14.10 -26.96 0.54
CA VAL A 155 -12.90 -26.57 -0.23
C VAL A 155 -13.00 -25.09 -0.58
N GLY A 156 -12.05 -24.28 -0.09
CA GLY A 156 -11.96 -22.85 -0.40
C GLY A 156 -10.82 -22.53 -1.35
N GLY A 157 -11.07 -21.63 -2.30
CA GLY A 157 -10.07 -21.04 -3.18
C GLY A 157 -10.25 -19.52 -3.31
N ALA A 158 -9.16 -18.81 -3.63
CA ALA A 158 -9.23 -17.38 -3.97
C ALA A 158 -10.15 -17.19 -5.19
N GLU A 159 -10.98 -16.13 -5.15
CA GLU A 159 -11.80 -15.69 -6.29
C GLU A 159 -10.97 -15.04 -7.39
#